data_AF-A0A7C3SG40-F1
#
_entry.id   AF-A0A7C3SG40-F1
#
_cell.length_a   1.000
_cell.length_b   1.000
_cell.length_c   1.000
_cell.angle_alpha   90.00
_cell.angle_beta   90.00
_cell.angle_gamma   90.00
#
_symmetry.space_group_name_H-M   'P 1'
#
loop_
_entity.id
_entity.type
_entity.pdbx_description
1 polymer ?
#
loop_
_entity_poly.entity_id
_entity_poly.type
_entity_poly.pdbx_seq_one_letter_code
_entity_poly.pdbx_strand_id
1 'polypeptide(L)'
;PGDQRYYNLGIGRGYSVLEVYEAACRVTARRIPLQYGPRRPGDPPVLYADASKIRSELGWQPRYTQLDEMIATAWQWFQKHPDGYPE
;
A
#
# COMPACT_ATOMS: atom_id res chain seq x y z
N PRO A 1 -11.57 -18.88 30.60
CA PRO A 1 -10.95 -19.37 29.34
C PRO A 1 -11.05 -18.27 28.27
N GLY A 2 -9.91 -17.81 27.75
CA GLY A 2 -9.85 -16.73 26.75
C GLY A 2 -9.87 -17.28 25.33
N ASP A 3 -10.60 -16.62 24.44
CA ASP A 3 -10.58 -16.88 23.00
C ASP A 3 -9.41 -16.09 22.37
N GLN A 4 -8.49 -16.79 21.70
CA GLN A 4 -7.36 -16.19 21.01
C GLN A 4 -7.56 -16.28 19.49
N ARG A 5 -7.58 -15.12 18.84
CA ARG A 5 -7.80 -15.01 17.40
C ARG A 5 -6.66 -14.28 16.71
N TYR A 6 -6.36 -14.70 15.49
CA TYR A 6 -5.36 -14.10 14.62
C TYR A 6 -6.00 -13.71 13.28
N TYR A 7 -5.62 -12.56 12.76
CA TYR A 7 -6.19 -11.98 11.55
C TYR A 7 -5.09 -11.36 10.69
N ASN A 8 -5.21 -11.56 9.38
CA ASN A 8 -4.44 -10.79 8.42
C ASN A 8 -5.12 -9.43 8.20
N LEU A 9 -4.31 -8.36 8.19
CA LEU A 9 -4.76 -7.02 7.82
C LEU A 9 -4.23 -6.68 6.43
N GLY A 10 -5.14 -6.45 5.50
CA GLY A 10 -4.81 -6.08 4.14
C GLY A 10 -6.06 -5.85 3.31
N ILE A 11 -5.86 -5.36 2.09
CA ILE A 11 -6.98 -5.02 1.19
C ILE A 11 -7.54 -6.23 0.42
N GLY A 12 -6.91 -7.40 0.54
CA GLY A 12 -7.33 -8.64 -0.14
C GLY A 12 -6.90 -8.73 -1.61
N ARG A 13 -6.12 -7.75 -2.10
CA ARG A 13 -5.52 -7.74 -3.44
C ARG A 13 -4.11 -7.14 -3.37
N GLY A 14 -3.25 -7.55 -4.30
CA GLY A 14 -1.95 -6.93 -4.52
C GLY A 14 -2.01 -5.82 -5.58
N TYR A 15 -0.99 -4.96 -5.57
CA TYR A 15 -0.67 -4.07 -6.67
C TYR A 15 0.76 -4.35 -7.12
N SER A 16 0.99 -4.30 -8.42
CA SER A 16 2.32 -4.35 -9.00
C SER A 16 3.09 -3.05 -8.72
N VAL A 17 4.42 -3.13 -8.78
CA VAL A 17 5.30 -1.95 -8.69
C VAL A 17 4.98 -0.93 -9.79
N LEU A 18 4.60 -1.42 -10.99
CA LEU A 18 4.27 -0.54 -12.11
C LEU A 18 2.97 0.24 -11.85
N GLU A 19 1.92 -0.39 -11.30
CA GLU A 19 0.69 0.31 -10.93
C GLU A 19 0.94 1.38 -9.87
N VAL A 20 1.80 1.10 -8.89
CA VAL A 20 2.22 2.09 -7.88
C VAL A 20 2.96 3.26 -8.54
N TYR A 21 3.89 2.98 -9.46
CA TYR A 21 4.62 4.01 -10.20
C TYR A 21 3.68 4.89 -11.04
N GLU A 22 2.74 4.29 -11.77
CA GLU A 22 1.79 5.03 -12.59
C GLU A 22 0.87 5.91 -11.74
N ALA A 23 0.37 5.38 -10.62
CA ALA A 23 -0.43 6.13 -9.66
C ALA A 23 0.37 7.30 -9.06
N ALA A 24 1.66 7.08 -8.73
CA ALA A 24 2.54 8.16 -8.29
C ALA A 24 2.71 9.25 -9.36
N CYS A 25 2.92 8.90 -10.63
CA CYS A 25 3.00 9.86 -11.72
C CYS A 25 1.70 10.66 -11.89
N ARG A 26 0.54 9.98 -11.85
CA ARG A 26 -0.79 10.62 -11.94
C ARG A 26 -1.02 11.61 -10.81
N VAL A 27 -0.85 11.17 -9.56
CA VAL A 27 -1.15 11.96 -8.36
C VAL A 27 -0.21 13.16 -8.21
N THR A 28 1.08 12.97 -8.52
CA THR A 28 2.06 14.05 -8.39
C THR A 28 2.06 14.99 -9.60
N ALA A 29 1.40 14.62 -10.70
CA ALA A 29 1.49 15.26 -12.01
C ALA A 29 2.95 15.47 -12.47
N ARG A 30 3.85 14.56 -12.08
CA ARG A 30 5.28 14.62 -12.38
C ARG A 30 5.71 13.39 -13.16
N ARG A 31 6.67 13.60 -14.06
CA ARG A 31 7.41 12.50 -14.68
C ARG A 31 8.48 12.01 -13.70
N ILE A 32 8.30 10.81 -13.16
CA ILE A 32 9.28 10.14 -12.31
C ILE A 32 10.19 9.30 -13.22
N PRO A 33 11.52 9.45 -13.20
CA PRO A 33 12.40 8.58 -13.97
C PRO A 33 12.23 7.11 -13.56
N LEU A 34 12.05 6.22 -14.54
CA LEU A 34 11.91 4.78 -14.34
C LEU A 34 13.07 4.03 -15.02
N GLN A 35 13.71 3.14 -14.27
CA GLN A 35 14.73 2.22 -14.78
C GLN A 35 14.45 0.81 -14.24
N TYR A 36 14.42 -0.17 -15.14
CA TYR A 36 14.28 -1.57 -14.75
C TYR A 36 15.62 -2.11 -14.24
N GLY A 37 15.60 -2.74 -13.07
CA GLY A 37 16.73 -3.44 -12.47
C GLY A 37 16.52 -4.96 -12.44
N PRO A 38 17.55 -5.74 -12.05
CA PRO A 38 17.40 -7.17 -11.82
C PRO A 38 16.44 -7.45 -10.64
N ARG A 39 15.87 -8.66 -10.60
CA ARG A 39 15.07 -9.10 -9.45
C ARG A 39 15.92 -9.11 -8.19
N ARG A 40 15.39 -8.59 -7.08
CA ARG A 40 16.04 -8.71 -5.77
C ARG A 40 15.93 -10.16 -5.28
N PRO A 41 17.06 -10.84 -4.96
CA PRO A 41 17.01 -12.19 -4.42
C PRO A 41 16.15 -12.27 -3.16
N GLY A 42 15.30 -13.28 -3.07
CA GLY A 42 14.38 -13.49 -1.94
C GLY A 42 12.99 -12.89 -2.11
N ASP A 43 12.77 -11.97 -3.06
CA ASP A 43 11.44 -11.40 -3.29
C ASP A 43 10.53 -12.38 -4.06
N PRO A 44 9.35 -12.75 -3.52
CA PRO A 44 8.37 -13.50 -4.28
C PRO A 44 7.77 -12.62 -5.39
N PRO A 45 7.26 -13.21 -6.49
CA PRO A 45 6.65 -12.45 -7.58
C PRO A 45 5.36 -11.72 -7.16
N VAL A 46 4.61 -12.26 -6.19
CA VAL A 46 3.36 -11.69 -5.66
C VAL A 46 3.26 -12.02 -4.17
N LEU A 47 2.84 -11.03 -3.36
CA LEU A 47 2.54 -11.21 -1.94
C LEU A 47 1.45 -10.21 -1.50
N TYR A 48 0.38 -10.71 -0.89
CA TYR A 48 -0.66 -9.90 -0.26
C TYR A 48 -1.41 -10.71 0.80
N ALA A 49 -2.10 -10.02 1.71
CA ALA A 49 -2.87 -10.63 2.79
C ALA A 49 -4.28 -11.03 2.32
N ASP A 50 -4.70 -12.27 2.62
CA ASP A 50 -6.10 -12.66 2.57
C ASP A 50 -6.85 -12.11 3.80
N ALA A 51 -7.76 -11.17 3.58
CA ALA A 51 -8.57 -10.51 4.60
C ALA A 51 -9.96 -11.15 4.80
N SER A 52 -10.22 -12.32 4.20
CA SER A 52 -11.51 -13.03 4.29
C SER A 52 -11.96 -13.22 5.75
N LYS A 53 -11.08 -13.74 6.61
CA LYS A 53 -11.37 -14.04 8.02
C LYS A 53 -11.78 -12.83 8.84
N ILE A 54 -11.06 -11.71 8.73
CA ILE A 54 -11.36 -10.50 9.53
C ILE A 54 -12.64 -9.82 9.04
N ARG A 55 -12.93 -9.88 7.74
CA ARG A 55 -14.18 -9.40 7.16
C ARG A 55 -15.38 -10.20 7.67
N SER A 56 -15.29 -11.53 7.66
CA SER A 56 -16.40 -12.39 8.07
C SER A 56 -16.66 -12.34 9.57
N GLU A 57 -15.61 -12.32 10.39
CA GLU A 57 -15.78 -12.44 11.85
C GLU A 57 -15.98 -11.09 12.55
N LEU A 58 -15.36 -10.01 12.06
CA LEU A 58 -15.38 -8.71 12.72
C LEU A 58 -16.07 -7.62 11.88
N GLY A 59 -16.50 -7.93 10.65
CA GLY A 59 -17.05 -6.92 9.74
C GLY A 59 -16.03 -5.87 9.28
N TRP A 60 -14.74 -6.07 9.56
CA TRP A 60 -13.70 -5.09 9.24
C TRP A 60 -13.58 -4.93 7.72
N GLN A 61 -13.57 -3.67 7.26
CA GLN A 61 -13.40 -3.36 5.85
C GLN A 61 -12.43 -2.16 5.69
N PRO A 62 -11.42 -2.26 4.80
CA PRO A 62 -10.51 -1.16 4.56
C PRO A 62 -11.23 -0.02 3.83
N ARG A 63 -11.11 1.19 4.35
CA ARG A 63 -11.72 2.39 3.73
C ARG A 63 -10.97 2.84 2.47
N TYR A 64 -9.64 2.88 2.53
CA TYR A 64 -8.80 3.29 1.41
C TYR A 64 -8.23 2.04 0.74
N THR A 65 -8.64 1.80 -0.50
CA THR A 65 -8.24 0.61 -1.25
C THR A 65 -7.67 0.94 -2.62
N GLN A 66 -7.81 2.18 -3.10
CA GLN A 66 -7.31 2.64 -4.40
C GLN A 66 -5.94 3.28 -4.25
N LEU A 67 -5.02 2.98 -5.18
CA LEU A 67 -3.65 3.53 -5.15
C LEU A 67 -3.65 5.05 -5.18
N ASP A 68 -4.44 5.67 -6.05
CA ASP A 68 -4.45 7.12 -6.22
C ASP A 68 -4.83 7.84 -4.91
N GLU A 69 -5.78 7.29 -4.13
CA GLU A 69 -6.14 7.82 -2.81
C GLU A 69 -5.01 7.65 -1.78
N MET A 70 -4.44 6.45 -1.69
CA MET A 70 -3.35 6.16 -0.75
C MET A 70 -2.09 6.97 -1.05
N ILE A 71 -1.76 7.15 -2.31
CA ILE A 71 -0.61 7.96 -2.74
C ILE A 71 -0.92 9.45 -2.57
N ALA A 72 -2.16 9.90 -2.80
CA ALA A 72 -2.53 11.30 -2.59
C ALA A 72 -2.38 11.73 -1.13
N THR A 73 -2.77 10.89 -0.17
CA THR A 73 -2.60 11.20 1.26
C THR A 73 -1.10 11.26 1.62
N ALA A 74 -0.29 10.31 1.15
CA ALA A 74 1.15 10.33 1.34
C ALA A 74 1.80 11.57 0.70
N TRP A 75 1.42 11.91 -0.54
CA TRP A 75 1.97 13.06 -1.25
C TRP A 75 1.61 14.38 -0.59
N GLN A 76 0.38 14.53 -0.09
CA GLN A 76 -0.03 15.71 0.69
C GLN A 76 0.81 15.86 1.96
N TRP A 77 1.14 14.75 2.63
CA TRP A 77 2.01 14.77 3.80
C TRP A 77 3.42 15.28 3.44
N PHE A 78 4.05 14.68 2.43
CA PHE A 78 5.41 15.05 2.00
C PHE A 78 5.50 16.50 1.48
N GLN A 79 4.45 17.03 0.87
CA GLN A 79 4.41 18.44 0.48
C GLN A 79 4.38 19.39 1.67
N LYS A 80 3.71 19.01 2.76
CA LYS A 80 3.61 19.82 3.99
C LYS A 80 4.83 19.68 4.90
N HIS A 81 5.49 18.53 4.84
CA HIS A 81 6.62 18.18 5.71
C HIS A 81 7.79 17.67 4.86
N PRO A 82 8.43 18.55 4.06
CA PRO A 82 9.52 18.15 3.17
C PRO A 82 10.69 17.52 3.93
N ASP A 83 10.94 17.97 5.16
CA ASP A 83 12.02 17.49 6.03
C ASP A 83 11.53 16.51 7.11
N GLY A 84 10.26 16.08 7.06
CA GLY A 84 9.66 15.20 8.05
C GLY A 84 9.26 15.92 9.35
N TYR A 85 9.27 15.18 10.47
CA TYR A 85 9.04 15.75 11.79
C TYR A 85 10.35 16.33 12.35
N PRO A 86 10.30 17.44 13.10
CA PRO A 86 11.46 17.88 13.87
C PRO A 86 11.85 16.80 14.90
N GLU A 87 13.15 16.68 15.17
CA GLU A 87 13.67 15.87 16.27
C GLU A 87 13.20 16.38 17.65
#